data_AF-A0A1I8I4G6-F1
#
_entry.id   AF-A0A1I8I4G6-F1
#
_cell.length_a   1.000
_cell.length_b   1.000
_cell.length_c   1.000
_cell.angle_alpha   90.00
_cell.angle_beta   90.00
_cell.angle_gamma   90.00
#
_symmetry.space_group_name_H-M   'P 1'
#
loop_
_entity.id
_entity.type
_entity.pdbx_description
1 polymer ?
#
loop_
_entity_poly.entity_id
_entity_poly.type
_entity_poly.pdbx_seq_one_letter_code
_entity_poly.pdbx_strand_id
1 'polypeptide(L)'
;TGCEDSVSRRQSRPILDWVTEFLDRNRSMVASDTGRSRLLSEVFSLLHHVVNYGYYSATDDIKRLLRPLLKLIDGRSDIPMPETDTSEYKEVLQHYLRTERYRPSRETRALVDAKLGALKVLDLFFNFRFNVRLARFAAEFKEVLSLSLSLSETSQREDPFFILLSDKFSLKPG
;
A
#
# COMPACT_ATOMS: atom_id res chain seq x y z
N THR A 1 -20.13 -8.42 -19.37
CA THR A 1 -19.04 -7.49 -18.99
C THR A 1 -17.75 -8.20 -18.55
N GLY A 2 -17.72 -9.51 -18.25
CA GLY A 2 -16.50 -10.19 -17.76
C GLY A 2 -15.39 -10.53 -18.78
N CYS A 3 -15.60 -10.31 -20.09
CA CYS A 3 -14.61 -10.70 -21.11
C CYS A 3 -13.53 -9.62 -21.32
N GLU A 4 -13.91 -8.34 -21.40
CA GLU A 4 -12.98 -7.21 -21.59
C GLU A 4 -12.02 -7.02 -20.41
N ASP A 5 -12.51 -7.19 -19.18
CA ASP A 5 -11.68 -7.15 -17.96
C ASP A 5 -10.57 -8.21 -17.94
N SER A 6 -10.83 -9.37 -18.55
CA SER A 6 -9.88 -10.49 -18.59
C SER A 6 -8.79 -10.31 -19.64
N VAL A 7 -9.11 -9.62 -20.75
CA VAL A 7 -8.16 -9.32 -21.84
C VAL A 7 -7.20 -8.20 -21.42
N SER A 8 -7.73 -7.14 -20.80
CA SER A 8 -6.93 -6.03 -20.29
C SER A 8 -5.93 -6.48 -19.21
N ARG A 9 -6.34 -7.38 -18.30
CA ARG A 9 -5.45 -7.96 -17.27
C ARG A 9 -4.33 -8.84 -17.82
N ARG A 10 -4.55 -9.55 -18.93
CA ARG A 10 -3.50 -10.35 -19.57
C ARG A 10 -2.46 -9.47 -20.24
N GLN A 11 -2.88 -8.37 -20.88
CA GLN A 11 -1.98 -7.41 -21.51
C GLN A 11 -1.16 -6.62 -20.50
N SER A 12 -1.66 -6.39 -19.28
CA SER A 12 -0.91 -5.72 -18.22
C SER A 12 0.12 -6.63 -17.54
N ARG A 13 0.08 -7.96 -17.71
CA ARG A 13 0.97 -8.88 -16.97
C ARG A 13 2.46 -8.56 -17.12
N PRO A 14 2.99 -8.28 -18.34
CA PRO A 14 4.40 -7.94 -18.52
C PRO A 14 4.83 -6.71 -17.71
N ILE A 15 3.98 -5.69 -17.58
CA ILE A 15 4.32 -4.50 -16.81
C ILE A 15 4.33 -4.77 -15.30
N LEU A 16 3.43 -5.62 -14.81
CA LEU A 16 3.40 -6.02 -13.39
C LEU A 16 4.66 -6.81 -13.01
N ASP A 17 5.04 -7.75 -13.87
CA ASP A 17 6.24 -8.57 -13.65
C ASP A 17 7.50 -7.71 -13.75
N TRP A 18 7.57 -6.80 -14.73
CA TRP A 18 8.66 -5.84 -14.86
C TRP A 18 8.78 -4.91 -13.66
N VAL A 19 7.68 -4.32 -13.15
CA VAL A 19 7.72 -3.46 -11.95
C VAL A 19 8.24 -4.25 -10.74
N THR A 20 7.76 -5.47 -10.57
CA THR A 20 8.19 -6.32 -9.44
C THR A 20 9.68 -6.62 -9.53
N GLU A 21 10.17 -7.01 -10.71
CA GLU A 21 11.58 -7.27 -10.95
C GLU A 21 12.43 -6.00 -10.79
N PHE A 22 11.95 -4.86 -11.30
CA PHE A 22 12.62 -3.57 -11.17
C PHE A 22 12.80 -3.20 -9.69
N LEU A 23 11.76 -3.31 -8.87
CA LEU A 23 11.85 -3.02 -7.44
C LEU A 23 12.74 -4.01 -6.70
N ASP A 24 12.77 -5.28 -7.12
CA ASP A 24 13.65 -6.30 -6.56
C ASP A 24 15.13 -6.07 -6.90
N ARG A 25 15.43 -5.50 -8.06
CA ARG A 25 16.79 -5.09 -8.44
C ARG A 25 17.21 -3.79 -7.74
N ASN A 26 16.25 -2.91 -7.44
CA ASN A 26 16.49 -1.59 -6.86
C ASN A 26 16.08 -1.52 -5.37
N ARG A 27 16.63 -2.42 -4.54
CA ARG A 27 16.25 -2.54 -3.11
C ARG A 27 16.92 -1.53 -2.17
N SER A 28 17.99 -0.89 -2.63
CA SER A 28 18.77 0.07 -1.84
C SER A 28 18.63 1.47 -2.42
N MET A 29 18.54 2.45 -1.54
CA MET A 29 18.35 3.85 -1.87
C MET A 29 19.71 4.56 -1.76
N VAL A 30 20.33 4.90 -2.89
CA VAL A 30 21.66 5.51 -2.92
C VAL A 30 21.51 7.03 -3.06
N ALA A 31 22.00 7.79 -2.07
CA ALA A 31 21.85 9.25 -2.02
C ALA A 31 22.53 9.95 -3.20
N SER A 32 23.77 9.56 -3.53
CA SER A 32 24.51 10.10 -4.68
C SER A 32 23.86 9.80 -6.04
N ASP A 33 22.97 8.80 -6.12
CA ASP A 33 22.26 8.44 -7.35
C ASP A 33 20.84 9.02 -7.35
N THR A 34 20.78 10.34 -7.55
CA THR A 34 19.52 11.07 -7.64
C THR A 34 18.68 10.67 -8.85
N GLY A 35 19.32 10.22 -9.94
CA GLY A 35 18.64 9.77 -11.16
C GLY A 35 17.81 8.52 -10.90
N ARG A 36 18.39 7.53 -10.24
CA ARG A 36 17.67 6.29 -9.87
C ARG A 36 16.54 6.54 -8.88
N SER A 37 16.77 7.41 -7.91
CA SER A 37 15.74 7.79 -6.93
C SER A 37 14.55 8.48 -7.61
N ARG A 38 14.82 9.36 -8.58
CA ARG A 38 13.78 9.98 -9.40
C ARG A 38 13.03 8.96 -10.24
N LEU A 39 13.74 8.03 -10.90
CA LEU A 39 13.12 6.95 -11.66
C LEU A 39 12.20 6.08 -10.79
N LEU A 40 12.63 5.74 -9.56
CA LEU A 40 11.79 5.03 -8.59
C LEU A 40 10.50 5.79 -8.28
N SER A 41 10.57 7.11 -8.11
CA SER A 41 9.38 7.95 -7.89
C SER A 41 8.39 7.85 -9.06
N GLU A 42 8.87 7.90 -10.31
CA GLU A 42 8.03 7.72 -11.50
C GLU A 42 7.44 6.31 -11.58
N VAL A 43 8.22 5.28 -11.25
CA VAL A 43 7.74 3.89 -11.17
C VAL A 43 6.67 3.74 -10.10
N PHE A 44 6.79 4.40 -8.95
CA PHE A 44 5.75 4.41 -7.93
C PHE A 44 4.50 5.16 -8.39
N SER A 45 4.64 6.24 -9.14
CA SER A 45 3.51 6.93 -9.76
C SER A 45 2.76 6.00 -10.71
N LEU A 46 3.47 5.33 -11.63
CA LEU A 46 2.89 4.30 -12.50
C LEU A 46 2.19 3.21 -11.68
N LEU A 47 2.89 2.66 -10.68
CA LEU A 47 2.38 1.59 -9.85
C LEU A 47 1.11 1.99 -9.10
N HIS A 48 1.06 3.22 -8.59
CA HIS A 48 -0.14 3.78 -7.96
C HIS A 48 -1.34 3.74 -8.92
N HIS A 49 -1.16 4.18 -10.17
CA HIS A 49 -2.24 4.10 -11.17
C HIS A 49 -2.66 2.65 -11.43
N VAL A 50 -1.69 1.75 -11.64
CA VAL A 50 -1.95 0.34 -11.93
C VAL A 50 -2.70 -0.36 -10.78
N VAL A 51 -2.34 -0.07 -9.53
CA VAL A 51 -3.05 -0.57 -8.34
C VAL A 51 -4.45 0.03 -8.25
N ASN A 52 -4.59 1.35 -8.45
CA ASN A 52 -5.87 2.05 -8.40
C ASN A 52 -6.88 1.55 -9.45
N TYR A 53 -6.41 1.18 -10.64
CA TYR A 53 -7.24 0.58 -11.68
C TYR A 53 -7.55 -0.91 -11.45
N GLY A 54 -7.05 -1.52 -10.37
CA GLY A 54 -7.39 -2.89 -10.00
C GLY A 54 -6.63 -3.99 -10.73
N TYR A 55 -5.52 -3.66 -11.42
CA TYR A 55 -4.68 -4.67 -12.08
C TYR A 55 -3.95 -5.59 -11.06
N TYR A 56 -3.77 -5.13 -9.82
CA TYR A 56 -3.31 -5.95 -8.69
C TYR A 56 -4.50 -6.55 -7.91
N SER A 57 -5.23 -7.48 -8.54
CA SER A 57 -6.38 -8.13 -7.91
C SER A 57 -6.03 -9.42 -7.16
N ALA A 58 -4.91 -10.06 -7.50
CA ALA A 58 -4.49 -11.32 -6.88
C ALA A 58 -3.69 -11.07 -5.61
N THR A 59 -4.06 -11.74 -4.51
CA THR A 59 -3.38 -11.62 -3.22
C THR A 59 -1.88 -11.88 -3.31
N ASP A 60 -1.45 -12.81 -4.18
CA ASP A 60 -0.03 -13.15 -4.31
C ASP A 60 0.76 -12.07 -5.04
N ASP A 61 0.17 -11.38 -6.02
CA ASP A 61 0.82 -10.23 -6.68
C ASP A 61 1.00 -9.07 -5.69
N ILE A 62 0.00 -8.82 -4.83
CA ILE A 62 0.09 -7.84 -3.75
C ILE A 62 1.21 -8.22 -2.76
N LYS A 63 1.27 -9.47 -2.32
CA LYS A 63 2.32 -9.95 -1.39
C LYS A 63 3.73 -9.80 -1.99
N ARG A 64 3.91 -10.15 -3.26
CA ARG A 64 5.19 -10.02 -3.98
C ARG A 64 5.66 -8.57 -4.02
N LEU A 65 4.74 -7.63 -4.15
CA LEU A 65 5.03 -6.20 -4.22
C LEU A 65 5.20 -5.54 -2.85
N LEU A 66 4.48 -6.00 -1.82
CA LEU A 66 4.59 -5.47 -0.46
C LEU A 66 6.01 -5.60 0.10
N ARG A 67 6.69 -6.73 -0.17
CA ARG A 67 8.04 -6.99 0.35
C ARG A 67 9.07 -5.94 -0.09
N PRO A 68 9.27 -5.66 -1.40
CA PRO A 68 10.22 -4.63 -1.82
C PRO A 68 9.77 -3.21 -1.42
N LEU A 69 8.47 -2.90 -1.41
CA LEU A 69 7.96 -1.59 -0.96
C LEU A 69 8.30 -1.31 0.50
N LEU A 70 8.03 -2.26 1.40
CA LEU A 70 8.34 -2.13 2.82
C LEU A 70 9.85 -1.98 3.05
N LYS A 71 10.66 -2.75 2.30
CA LYS A 71 12.13 -2.66 2.39
C LYS A 71 12.65 -1.27 1.99
N LEU A 72 12.09 -0.67 0.96
CA LEU A 72 12.48 0.66 0.49
C LEU A 72 12.09 1.78 1.47
N ILE A 73 10.94 1.63 2.14
CA ILE A 73 10.43 2.61 3.09
C ILE A 73 11.17 2.53 4.44
N ASP A 74 11.52 1.32 4.90
CA ASP A 74 12.26 1.08 6.14
C ASP A 74 13.53 1.93 6.24
N GLY A 75 14.19 2.16 5.10
CA GLY A 75 15.31 3.08 4.99
C GLY A 75 16.60 2.63 5.69
N ARG A 76 16.63 1.42 6.26
CA ARG A 76 17.87 0.74 6.63
C ARG A 76 18.74 0.41 5.43
N SER A 77 18.17 0.46 4.22
CA SER A 77 18.88 0.32 2.96
C SER A 77 19.22 1.66 2.29
N ASP A 78 19.09 2.78 3.02
CA ASP A 78 19.60 4.08 2.57
C ASP A 78 21.12 4.10 2.74
N ILE A 79 21.84 4.36 1.65
CA ILE A 79 23.31 4.41 1.62
C ILE A 79 23.79 5.68 0.90
N PRO A 80 24.93 6.27 1.29
CA PRO A 80 25.40 7.52 0.69
C PRO A 80 25.87 7.33 -0.76
N MET A 81 26.51 6.20 -1.03
CA MET A 81 27.12 5.84 -2.31
C MET A 81 27.07 4.33 -2.53
N PRO A 82 27.32 3.82 -3.76
CA PRO A 82 27.35 2.38 -4.02
C PRO A 82 28.30 1.65 -3.06
N GLU A 83 27.87 0.48 -2.59
CA GLU A 83 28.62 -0.31 -1.61
C GLU A 83 30.01 -0.70 -2.11
N THR A 84 31.02 -0.48 -1.28
CA THR A 84 32.39 -0.97 -1.48
C THR A 84 32.90 -1.59 -0.18
N ASP A 85 33.71 -2.65 -0.27
CA ASP A 85 34.23 -3.35 0.92
C ASP A 85 35.52 -2.69 1.45
N THR A 86 35.41 -1.40 1.78
CA THR A 86 36.53 -0.61 2.31
C THR A 86 36.22 -0.13 3.74
N SER A 87 37.26 0.05 4.56
CA SER A 87 37.09 0.62 5.92
C SER A 87 36.54 2.04 5.85
N GLU A 88 37.01 2.82 4.87
CA GLU A 88 36.55 4.18 4.60
C GLU A 88 35.05 4.22 4.29
N TYR A 89 34.54 3.30 3.46
CA TYR A 89 33.11 3.21 3.18
C TYR A 89 32.27 3.01 4.44
N LYS A 90 32.73 2.16 5.37
CA LYS A 90 32.01 1.92 6.64
C LYS A 90 31.95 3.18 7.50
N GLU A 91 33.02 3.97 7.54
CA GLU A 91 33.06 5.24 8.25
C GLU A 91 32.12 6.27 7.62
N VAL A 92 32.16 6.40 6.30
CA VAL A 92 31.27 7.30 5.54
C VAL A 92 29.80 6.92 5.72
N LEU A 93 29.48 5.61 5.65
CA LEU A 93 28.12 5.11 5.88
C LEU A 93 27.64 5.44 7.30
N GLN A 94 28.48 5.25 8.31
CA GLN A 94 28.14 5.58 9.70
C GLN A 94 27.93 7.07 9.90
N HIS A 95 28.75 7.92 9.27
CA HIS A 95 28.55 9.37 9.29
C HIS A 95 27.21 9.73 8.65
N TYR A 96 26.97 9.26 7.43
CA TYR A 96 25.75 9.52 6.67
C TYR A 96 24.48 9.14 7.46
N LEU A 97 24.44 7.94 8.04
CA LEU A 97 23.28 7.43 8.78
C LEU A 97 22.97 8.22 10.06
N ARG A 98 23.96 8.90 10.66
CA ARG A 98 23.79 9.70 11.88
C ARG A 98 23.42 11.15 11.60
N THR A 99 23.92 11.72 10.50
CA THR A 99 23.83 13.15 10.24
C THR A 99 23.20 13.45 8.88
N GLU A 100 23.89 13.14 7.79
CA GLU A 100 23.57 13.64 6.45
C GLU A 100 22.24 13.14 5.92
N ARG A 101 21.85 11.91 6.27
CA ARG A 101 20.57 11.31 5.89
C ARG A 101 19.35 12.17 6.25
N TYR A 102 19.45 12.94 7.33
CA TYR A 102 18.36 13.79 7.81
C TYR A 102 18.53 15.26 7.41
N ARG A 103 19.68 15.62 6.81
CA ARG A 103 19.92 16.99 6.36
C ARG A 103 19.19 17.24 5.04
N PRO A 104 18.51 18.38 4.91
CA PRO A 104 17.90 18.77 3.64
C PRO A 104 18.99 18.95 2.58
N SER A 105 18.92 18.15 1.53
CA SER A 105 19.75 18.30 0.33
C SER A 105 18.94 17.86 -0.88
N ARG A 106 19.49 18.08 -2.08
CA ARG A 106 18.86 17.60 -3.32
C ARG A 106 18.78 16.06 -3.34
N GLU A 107 19.80 15.41 -2.81
CA GLU A 107 19.93 13.96 -2.67
C GLU A 107 18.87 13.42 -1.71
N THR A 108 18.85 13.94 -0.48
CA THR A 108 17.87 13.53 0.55
C THR A 108 16.45 13.76 0.08
N ARG A 109 16.17 14.87 -0.62
CA ARG A 109 14.85 15.13 -1.21
C ARG A 109 14.45 14.06 -2.23
N ALA A 110 15.35 13.67 -3.14
CA ALA A 110 15.06 12.63 -4.12
C ALA A 110 14.75 11.27 -3.45
N LEU A 111 15.44 10.94 -2.36
CA LEU A 111 15.15 9.72 -1.58
C LEU A 111 13.77 9.78 -0.92
N VAL A 112 13.45 10.92 -0.29
CA VAL A 112 12.18 11.13 0.39
C VAL A 112 11.01 11.13 -0.60
N ASP A 113 11.15 11.77 -1.75
CA ASP A 113 10.12 11.82 -2.79
C ASP A 113 9.80 10.41 -3.33
N ALA A 114 10.83 9.58 -3.52
CA ALA A 114 10.63 8.17 -3.89
C ALA A 114 9.91 7.39 -2.79
N LYS A 115 10.31 7.55 -1.52
CA LYS A 115 9.66 6.87 -0.38
C LYS A 115 8.21 7.31 -0.19
N LEU A 116 7.92 8.59 -0.40
CA LEU A 116 6.56 9.10 -0.38
C LEU A 116 5.72 8.44 -1.48
N GLY A 117 6.28 8.23 -2.67
CA GLY A 117 5.65 7.46 -3.74
C GLY A 117 5.30 6.03 -3.30
N ALA A 118 6.25 5.33 -2.68
CA ALA A 118 6.02 3.98 -2.15
C ALA A 118 4.92 3.94 -1.07
N LEU A 119 4.90 4.94 -0.16
CA LEU A 119 3.87 5.06 0.87
C LEU A 119 2.47 5.26 0.29
N LYS A 120 2.32 6.06 -0.78
CA LYS A 120 1.04 6.23 -1.48
C LYS A 120 0.52 4.91 -2.06
N VAL A 121 1.41 4.07 -2.59
CA VAL A 121 1.04 2.73 -3.08
C VAL A 121 0.60 1.82 -1.94
N LEU A 122 1.30 1.85 -0.79
CA LEU A 122 0.88 1.09 0.39
C LEU A 122 -0.47 1.53 0.92
N ASP A 123 -0.73 2.83 0.95
CA ASP A 123 -2.02 3.40 1.35
C ASP A 123 -3.16 2.85 0.51
N LEU A 124 -2.98 2.76 -0.83
CA LEU A 124 -3.94 2.11 -1.70
C LEU A 124 -4.21 0.65 -1.31
N PHE A 125 -3.17 -0.14 -1.01
CA PHE A 125 -3.36 -1.53 -0.60
C PHE A 125 -4.11 -1.66 0.73
N PHE A 126 -3.84 -0.76 1.69
CA PHE A 126 -4.56 -0.75 2.96
C PHE A 126 -6.01 -0.33 2.79
N ASN A 127 -6.28 0.69 1.97
CA ASN A 127 -7.64 1.11 1.63
C ASN A 127 -8.41 -0.01 0.91
N PHE A 128 -7.78 -0.70 -0.04
CA PHE A 128 -8.40 -1.84 -0.73
C PHE A 128 -8.76 -2.96 0.25
N ARG A 129 -7.83 -3.32 1.13
CA ARG A 129 -8.04 -4.37 2.13
C ARG A 129 -9.08 -3.99 3.17
N PHE A 130 -9.15 -2.72 3.55
CA PHE A 130 -10.20 -2.17 4.40
C PHE A 130 -11.56 -2.29 3.72
N ASN A 131 -11.69 -1.84 2.47
CA ASN A 131 -12.93 -1.90 1.70
C ASN A 131 -13.44 -3.33 1.53
N VAL A 132 -12.56 -4.29 1.24
CA VAL A 132 -12.92 -5.72 1.14
C VAL A 132 -13.44 -6.25 2.48
N ARG A 133 -12.78 -5.92 3.59
CA ARG A 133 -13.22 -6.34 4.93
C ARG A 133 -14.56 -5.70 5.31
N LEU A 134 -14.73 -4.42 5.01
CA LEU A 134 -15.97 -3.69 5.27
C LEU A 134 -17.14 -4.25 4.45
N ALA A 135 -16.93 -4.55 3.17
CA ALA A 135 -17.94 -5.17 2.32
C ALA A 135 -18.37 -6.56 2.85
N ARG A 136 -17.39 -7.37 3.29
CA ARG A 136 -17.67 -8.67 3.92
C ARG A 136 -18.43 -8.52 5.23
N PHE A 137 -18.00 -7.59 6.09
CA PHE A 137 -18.70 -7.29 7.33
C PHE A 137 -20.15 -6.84 7.08
N ALA A 138 -20.38 -5.96 6.09
CA ALA A 138 -21.71 -5.52 5.73
C ALA A 138 -22.60 -6.67 5.21
N ALA A 139 -22.01 -7.61 4.46
CA ALA A 139 -22.71 -8.81 4.00
C ALA A 139 -23.10 -9.73 5.18
N GLU A 140 -22.15 -10.05 6.07
CA GLU A 140 -22.38 -10.86 7.27
C GLU A 140 -23.41 -10.18 8.20
N PHE A 141 -23.31 -8.87 8.39
CA PHE A 141 -24.27 -8.09 9.18
C PHE A 141 -25.68 -8.15 8.59
N LYS A 142 -25.81 -8.00 7.27
CA LYS A 142 -27.10 -8.10 6.57
C LYS A 142 -27.72 -9.49 6.74
N GLU A 143 -26.90 -10.54 6.68
CA GLU A 143 -27.34 -11.92 6.90
C GLU A 143 -27.86 -12.11 8.33
N VAL A 144 -27.09 -11.70 9.34
CA VAL A 144 -27.51 -11.77 10.75
C VAL A 144 -28.79 -10.97 11.00
N LEU A 145 -28.89 -9.75 10.44
CA LEU A 145 -30.08 -8.92 10.57
C LEU A 145 -31.31 -9.57 9.92
N SER A 146 -31.14 -10.19 8.74
CA SER A 146 -32.24 -10.90 8.08
C SER A 146 -32.72 -12.11 8.88
N LEU A 147 -31.80 -12.83 9.53
CA LEU A 147 -32.11 -13.94 10.43
C LEU A 147 -32.85 -13.46 11.68
N SER A 148 -32.37 -12.41 12.34
CA SER A 148 -33.02 -11.86 13.54
C SER A 148 -34.43 -11.32 13.25
N LEU A 149 -34.61 -10.65 12.10
CA LEU A 149 -35.92 -10.20 11.65
C LEU A 149 -36.88 -11.39 11.45
N SER A 150 -36.43 -12.46 10.79
CA SER A 150 -37.25 -13.66 10.58
C SER A 150 -37.60 -14.40 11.89
N LEU A 151 -36.72 -14.36 12.89
CA LEU A 151 -36.95 -14.94 14.22
C LEU A 151 -37.97 -14.12 15.03
N SER A 152 -37.92 -12.79 14.91
CA SER A 152 -38.84 -11.88 15.60
C SER A 152 -40.29 -11.94 15.07
N GLU A 153 -40.51 -12.31 13.81
CA GLU A 153 -41.85 -12.57 13.28
C GLU A 153 -42.47 -13.85 13.88
N THR A 154 -41.64 -14.78 14.37
CA THR A 154 -42.11 -16.04 14.99
C THR A 154 -42.18 -15.99 16.52
N SER A 155 -41.66 -14.96 17.18
CA SER A 155 -41.69 -14.81 18.63
C SER A 155 -41.93 -13.36 19.01
N GLN A 156 -43.12 -13.05 19.55
CA GLN A 156 -43.44 -11.74 20.14
C GLN A 156 -42.64 -11.50 21.43
N ARG A 157 -41.33 -11.27 21.30
CA ARG A 157 -40.47 -10.83 22.40
C ARG A 157 -39.50 -9.78 21.86
N GLU A 158 -39.53 -8.60 22.46
CA GLU A 158 -38.70 -7.47 22.06
C GLU A 158 -37.21 -7.86 22.07
N ASP A 159 -36.59 -7.79 20.91
CA ASP A 159 -35.19 -8.12 20.70
C ASP A 159 -34.31 -6.93 21.14
N PRO A 160 -33.35 -7.12 22.07
CA PRO A 160 -32.42 -6.07 22.50
C PRO A 160 -31.66 -5.38 21.35
N PHE A 161 -31.47 -6.05 20.22
CA PHE A 161 -30.84 -5.46 19.04
C PHE A 161 -31.68 -4.37 18.36
N PHE A 162 -33.02 -4.48 18.42
CA PHE A 162 -33.92 -3.46 17.87
C PHE A 162 -33.89 -2.17 18.69
N ILE A 163 -33.65 -2.26 20.00
CA ILE A 163 -33.47 -1.10 20.88
C ILE A 163 -32.21 -0.33 20.48
N LEU A 164 -31.10 -1.02 20.21
CA LEU A 164 -29.84 -0.43 19.75
C LEU A 164 -29.91 0.24 18.37
N LEU A 165 -30.78 -0.22 17.47
CA LEU A 165 -30.97 0.34 16.13
C LEU A 165 -32.04 1.43 16.05
N SER A 166 -32.99 1.44 16.99
CA SER A 166 -34.07 2.44 17.06
C SER A 166 -33.67 3.72 17.77
N ASP A 167 -32.57 3.69 18.55
CA ASP A 167 -31.89 4.90 19.01
C ASP A 167 -31.26 5.62 17.81
N LYS A 168 -32.10 6.46 17.20
CA LYS A 168 -31.77 7.36 16.11
C LYS A 168 -30.42 8.02 16.38
N PHE A 169 -29.42 7.72 15.54
CA PHE A 169 -28.25 8.56 15.34
C PHE A 169 -28.69 9.94 14.82
N SER A 170 -29.23 10.76 15.72
CA SER A 170 -29.45 12.18 15.48
C SER A 170 -28.10 12.85 15.60
N LEU A 171 -27.34 12.88 14.50
CA LEU A 171 -26.27 13.85 14.34
C LEU A 171 -26.92 15.24 14.39
N LYS A 172 -26.80 15.92 15.53
CA LYS A 172 -27.10 17.35 15.60
C LYS A 172 -26.10 18.07 14.67
N PRO A 173 -26.56 18.92 13.75
CA PRO A 173 -25.66 19.79 13.01
C PRO A 173 -25.05 20.80 13.99
N GLY A 174 -23.72 20.82 14.07
CA GLY A 174 -22.95 21.87 14.72
C GLY A 174 -22.62 22.98 13.74
#